data_AF-A0AAD6W725-F1
#
_entry.id   AF-A0AAD6W725-F1
#
_cell.length_a   1.000
_cell.length_b   1.000
_cell.length_c   1.000
_cell.angle_alpha   90.00
_cell.angle_beta   90.00
_cell.angle_gamma   90.00
#
_symmetry.space_group_name_H-M   'P 1'
#
loop_
_entity.id
_entity.type
_entity.pdbx_description
1 polymer ?
#
loop_
_entity_poly.entity_id
_entity_poly.type
_entity_poly.pdbx_seq_one_letter_code
_entity_poly.pdbx_strand_id
1 'polypeptide(L)'
;MRALVGAQPPSAFKVSKGFVDTTNKLFTKTLQAGDMFIVPKGLVHFQYNAGAQNPALAISAFGSASAGTVSLPTTLFTTSIN
;
A
#
# COMPACT_ATOMS: atom_id res chain seq x y z
N MET A 1 -4.52 9.18 -7.87
CA MET A 1 -3.71 7.97 -8.09
C MET A 1 -2.56 7.95 -7.09
N ARG A 2 -2.17 6.76 -6.62
CA ARG A 2 -0.97 6.57 -5.80
C ARG A 2 -0.05 5.59 -6.53
N ALA A 3 1.21 5.95 -6.72
CA ALA A 3 2.25 5.02 -7.17
C ALA A 3 3.11 4.63 -5.97
N LEU A 4 3.50 3.38 -5.89
CA LEU A 4 4.49 2.90 -4.93
C LEU A 4 5.65 2.25 -5.68
N VAL A 5 6.87 2.63 -5.31
CA VAL A 5 8.10 1.99 -5.78
C VAL A 5 8.78 1.29 -4.62
N GLY A 6 9.27 0.08 -4.85
CA GLY A 6 10.14 -0.61 -3.90
C GLY A 6 11.50 0.08 -3.79
N ALA A 7 11.87 0.52 -2.58
CA ALA A 7 13.15 1.14 -2.29
C ALA A 7 14.02 0.16 -1.48
N GLN A 8 15.28 0.01 -1.89
CA GLN A 8 16.17 -1.05 -1.42
C GLN A 8 17.07 -0.56 -0.26
N PRO A 9 17.11 -1.24 0.90
CA PRO A 9 18.30 -1.42 1.74
C PRO A 9 19.08 -2.67 1.30
N PRO A 10 20.32 -2.93 1.77
CA PRO A 10 21.23 -3.94 1.19
C PRO A 10 20.79 -5.43 1.22
N SER A 11 19.60 -5.78 1.69
CA SER A 11 19.06 -7.15 1.71
C SER A 11 17.74 -7.29 0.93
N ALA A 12 17.32 -8.54 0.67
CA ALA A 12 16.24 -8.90 -0.25
C ALA A 12 14.89 -8.20 0.07
N PHE A 13 14.55 -7.17 -0.70
CA PHE A 13 13.29 -6.44 -0.61
C PHE A 13 12.10 -7.29 -1.08
N LYS A 14 11.08 -7.42 -0.22
CA LYS A 14 9.83 -8.13 -0.52
C LYS A 14 8.63 -7.43 0.13
N VAL A 15 7.97 -6.54 -0.61
CA VAL A 15 6.71 -5.92 -0.16
C VAL A 15 5.56 -6.41 -1.02
N SER A 16 4.55 -7.02 -0.40
CA SER A 16 3.30 -7.34 -1.08
C SER A 16 2.34 -6.17 -1.00
N LYS A 17 1.73 -5.84 -2.14
CA LYS A 17 0.73 -4.78 -2.30
C LYS A 17 -0.53 -5.37 -2.89
N GLY A 18 -1.67 -4.76 -2.58
CA GLY A 18 -2.91 -5.05 -3.27
C GLY A 18 -3.94 -3.96 -3.13
N PHE A 19 -4.93 -3.98 -4.03
CA PHE A 19 -6.14 -3.17 -3.94
C PHE A 19 -7.35 -3.99 -4.38
N VAL A 20 -8.53 -3.57 -3.93
CA VAL A 20 -9.81 -4.16 -4.31
C VAL A 20 -10.56 -3.14 -5.17
N ASP A 21 -11.08 -3.57 -6.33
CA ASP A 21 -11.88 -2.71 -7.20
C ASP A 21 -13.36 -2.64 -6.77
N THR A 22 -14.16 -1.86 -7.49
CA THR A 22 -15.59 -1.68 -7.20
C THR A 22 -16.45 -2.91 -7.52
N THR A 23 -15.85 -3.95 -8.12
CA THR A 23 -16.49 -5.27 -8.36
C THR A 23 -16.05 -6.31 -7.34
N ASN A 24 -15.35 -5.89 -6.28
CA ASN A 24 -14.75 -6.74 -5.26
C ASN A 24 -13.64 -7.67 -5.78
N LYS A 25 -13.05 -7.36 -6.94
CA LYS A 25 -11.91 -8.11 -7.46
C LYS A 25 -10.62 -7.65 -6.78
N LEU A 26 -9.88 -8.61 -6.26
CA LEU A 26 -8.59 -8.40 -5.63
C LEU A 26 -7.45 -8.43 -6.66
N PHE A 27 -6.62 -7.40 -6.65
CA PHE A 27 -5.37 -7.34 -7.42
C PHE A 27 -4.18 -7.28 -6.46
N THR A 28 -3.20 -8.17 -6.64
CA THR A 28 -2.01 -8.25 -5.76
C THR A 28 -0.72 -8.42 -6.54
N LYS A 29 0.38 -7.92 -5.96
CA LYS A 29 1.73 -8.15 -6.48
C LYS A 29 2.75 -8.04 -5.34
N THR A 30 3.68 -8.99 -5.28
CA THR A 30 4.91 -8.84 -4.49
C THR A 30 5.93 -8.09 -5.33
N LEU A 31 6.37 -6.93 -4.83
CA LEU A 31 7.33 -6.06 -5.48
C LEU A 31 8.75 -6.47 -5.12
N GLN A 32 9.63 -6.46 -6.13
CA GLN A 32 11.09 -6.41 -6.00
C GLN A 32 11.57 -4.95 -6.06
N ALA A 33 12.85 -4.73 -5.75
CA ALA A 33 13.44 -3.40 -5.85
C ALA A 33 13.33 -2.88 -7.29
N GLY A 34 12.88 -1.63 -7.45
CA GLY A 34 12.62 -1.03 -8.77
C GLY A 34 11.25 -1.35 -9.37
N ASP A 35 10.51 -2.33 -8.84
CA ASP A 35 9.12 -2.55 -9.26
C ASP A 35 8.22 -1.39 -8.81
N MET A 36 7.24 -1.07 -9.65
CA MET A 36 6.20 -0.08 -9.38
C MET A 36 4.82 -0.72 -9.32
N PHE A 37 3.98 -0.22 -8.41
CA PHE A 37 2.58 -0.60 -8.28
C PHE A 37 1.69 0.64 -8.24
N ILE A 38 0.67 0.69 -9.11
CA ILE A 38 -0.26 1.81 -9.22
C ILE A 38 -1.60 1.43 -8.57
N VAL A 39 -2.10 2.32 -7.71
CA VAL A 39 -3.41 2.21 -7.08
C VAL A 39 -4.31 3.33 -7.62
N PRO A 40 -5.47 2.99 -8.24
CA PRO A 40 -6.48 3.96 -8.61
C PRO A 40 -6.98 4.78 -7.42
N LYS A 41 -7.43 6.02 -7.66
CA LYS A 41 -7.86 6.92 -6.58
C LYS A 41 -9.11 6.34 -5.89
N GLY A 42 -9.11 6.41 -4.55
CA GLY A 42 -10.29 6.08 -3.73
C GLY A 42 -10.51 4.59 -3.47
N LEU A 43 -9.71 3.70 -4.06
CA LEU A 43 -9.82 2.27 -3.81
C LEU A 43 -9.13 1.85 -2.51
N VAL A 44 -9.74 0.90 -1.82
CA VAL A 44 -9.17 0.22 -0.67
C VAL A 44 -7.93 -0.53 -1.10
N HIS A 45 -6.83 -0.32 -0.40
CA HIS A 45 -5.55 -0.95 -0.71
C HIS A 45 -4.75 -1.21 0.56
N PHE A 46 -3.81 -2.14 0.47
CA PHE A 46 -2.96 -2.57 1.59
C PHE A 46 -1.52 -2.79 1.14
N GLN A 47 -0.64 -2.87 2.13
CA GLN A 47 0.75 -3.25 1.98
C GLN A 47 1.22 -4.03 3.20
N TYR A 48 2.06 -5.04 3.00
CA TYR A 48 2.73 -5.72 4.11
C TYR A 48 4.12 -6.20 3.66
N ASN A 49 5.04 -6.30 4.62
CA ASN A 49 6.35 -6.87 4.39
C ASN A 49 6.21 -8.40 4.33
N ALA A 50 6.53 -8.99 3.17
CA ALA A 50 6.47 -10.43 2.97
C ALA A 50 7.80 -11.12 3.31
N GLY A 51 8.87 -10.36 3.55
CA GLY A 51 10.14 -10.86 4.08
C GLY A 51 10.15 -10.79 5.61
N ALA A 52 10.07 -11.94 6.28
CA ALA A 52 10.03 -11.97 7.74
C ALA A 52 11.35 -11.53 8.40
N GLN A 53 12.47 -11.70 7.71
CA GLN A 53 13.82 -11.52 8.27
C GLN A 53 14.44 -10.16 7.95
N ASN A 54 13.88 -9.41 6.99
CA ASN A 54 14.49 -8.19 6.48
C ASN A 54 13.50 -7.02 6.48
N PRO A 55 13.90 -5.82 6.94
CA PRO A 55 13.08 -4.63 6.77
C PRO A 55 12.94 -4.29 5.28
N ALA A 56 11.81 -3.69 4.91
CA ALA A 56 11.53 -3.27 3.55
C ALA A 56 11.08 -1.81 3.52
N LEU A 57 11.61 -1.02 2.58
CA LEU A 57 11.27 0.39 2.41
C LEU A 57 10.50 0.58 1.10
N ALA A 58 9.40 1.31 1.13
CA ALA A 58 8.68 1.64 -0.10
C ALA A 58 8.34 3.12 -0.14
N ILE A 59 8.58 3.74 -1.28
CA ILE A 59 8.33 5.17 -1.49
C ILE A 59 7.00 5.32 -2.22
N SER A 60 6.12 6.16 -1.69
CA SER A 60 4.81 6.46 -2.29
C SER A 60 4.80 7.87 -2.87
N ALA A 61 4.21 8.03 -4.05
CA ALA A 61 3.92 9.33 -4.66
C ALA A 61 2.41 9.47 -4.90
N PHE A 62 1.89 10.69 -4.70
CA PHE A 62 0.48 11.01 -4.86
C PHE A 62 0.31 12.09 -5.91
N GLY A 63 -0.73 11.97 -6.75
CA GLY A 63 -1.10 13.00 -7.72
C GLY A 63 -1.78 14.25 -7.12
N SER A 64 -1.69 14.47 -5.81
CA SER A 64 -2.23 15.64 -5.11
C SER A 64 -1.35 15.97 -3.92
N ALA A 65 -1.09 17.26 -3.69
CA ALA A 65 -0.41 17.76 -2.50
C ALA A 65 -1.25 17.63 -1.21
N SER A 66 -2.57 17.44 -1.36
CA SER A 66 -3.52 17.23 -0.25
C SER A 66 -4.11 15.83 -0.32
N ALA A 67 -3.25 14.82 -0.45
CA ALA A 67 -3.69 13.42 -0.42
C ALA A 67 -4.01 13.00 1.03
N GLY A 68 -5.29 12.71 1.30
CA GLY A 68 -5.73 12.17 2.59
C GLY A 68 -5.56 10.64 2.69
N THR A 69 -5.54 10.13 3.92
CA THR A 69 -5.53 8.69 4.23
C THR A 69 -6.66 8.37 5.20
N VAL A 70 -7.42 7.31 4.90
CA VAL A 70 -8.43 6.74 5.79
C VAL A 70 -8.01 5.31 6.13
N SER A 71 -7.79 5.03 7.41
CA SER A 71 -7.43 3.70 7.89
C SER A 71 -8.70 2.93 8.25
N LEU A 72 -9.06 1.92 7.46
CA LEU A 72 -10.32 1.21 7.64
C LEU A 72 -10.48 0.58 9.04
N PRO A 73 -9.51 -0.16 9.61
CA PRO A 73 -9.72 -0.80 10.91
C PRO A 73 -10.02 0.21 12.02
N THR A 74 -9.31 1.33 12.03
CA THR A 74 -9.53 2.41 13.01
C THR A 74 -10.85 3.14 12.76
N THR A 75 -11.12 3.52 11.51
CA THR A 75 -12.33 4.26 11.16
C THR A 75 -13.61 3.45 11.39
N LEU A 76 -13.56 2.13 11.31
CA LEU A 76 -14.73 1.27 11.49
C LEU A 76 -14.94 0.82 12.93
N PHE A 77 -13.85 0.54 13.67
CA PHE A 77 -13.95 -0.16 14.96
C PHE A 77 -13.49 0.66 16.16
N THR A 78 -12.93 1.86 15.96
CA THR A 78 -12.44 2.70 17.06
C THR A 78 -13.12 4.06 17.13
N THR A 79 -14.28 4.23 16.49
CA THR A 79 -15.08 5.45 16.60
C THR A 79 -15.86 5.45 17.90
N SER A 80 -15.71 6.50 18.70
CA SER A 80 -16.54 6.74 19.88
C SER A 80 -17.85 7.42 19.49
N ILE A 81 -18.93 7.10 20.20
CA ILE A 81 -20.16 7.90 20.18
C ILE A 81 -19.93 9.06 21.16
N ASN A 82 -20.18 10.29 20.71
CA ASN A 82 -20.11 11.49 21.55
C ASN A 82 -21.47 11.78 22.16
#